data_AF-K6T4S0-F1
#
_entry.id   AF-K6T4S0-F1
#
_cell.length_a   1.000
_cell.length_b   1.000
_cell.length_c   1.000
_cell.angle_alpha   90.00
_cell.angle_beta   90.00
_cell.angle_gamma   90.00
#
_symmetry.space_group_name_H-M   'P 1'
#
loop_
_entity.id
_entity.type
_entity.pdbx_description
1 polymer ?
#
loop_
_entity_poly.entity_id
_entity_poly.type
_entity_poly.pdbx_seq_one_letter_code
_entity_poly.pdbx_strand_id
1 'polypeptide(L)' 'MQRGKHKNLPKRLRYYQGSIDLDLISKGEDYRKLAKSYIIFICTFDLFDKGRHKYTFQNVCLEDNSIILNDEAQKII' A
#
# COMPACT_ATOMS: atom_id res chain seq x y z
N MET A 1 14.43 -12.83 2.34
CA MET A 1 14.55 -11.55 1.60
C MET A 1 14.97 -11.84 0.17
N GLN A 2 14.09 -11.61 -0.81
CA GLN A 2 14.40 -11.85 -2.21
C GLN A 2 15.10 -10.63 -2.81
N ARG A 3 16.37 -10.78 -3.23
CA ARG A 3 17.20 -9.75 -3.90
C ARG A 3 16.97 -9.68 -5.42
N GLY A 4 15.84 -10.17 -5.92
CA GLY A 4 15.64 -10.42 -7.34
C GLY A 4 14.52 -9.61 -7.97
N LYS A 5 14.91 -8.71 -8.90
CA LYS A 5 14.11 -8.05 -9.95
C LYS A 5 12.82 -7.35 -9.48
N HIS A 6 12.85 -6.03 -9.54
CA HIS A 6 11.81 -4.99 -9.38
C HIS A 6 10.37 -5.28 -9.86
N LYS A 7 10.10 -6.42 -10.50
CA LYS A 7 8.89 -6.73 -11.26
C LYS A 7 7.61 -6.92 -10.44
N ASN A 8 7.67 -7.01 -9.11
CA ASN A 8 6.49 -7.33 -8.28
C ASN A 8 6.29 -6.40 -7.07
N LEU A 9 6.88 -5.20 -7.07
CA LEU A 9 6.74 -4.26 -5.95
C LEU A 9 5.27 -3.99 -5.56
N PRO A 10 4.35 -3.72 -6.52
CA PRO A 10 2.96 -3.44 -6.19
C PRO A 10 2.26 -4.63 -5.51
N LYS A 11 2.53 -5.86 -5.99
CA LYS A 11 1.96 -7.08 -5.40
C LYS A 11 2.50 -7.33 -4.00
N ARG A 12 3.78 -7.04 -3.75
CA ARG A 12 4.40 -7.16 -2.42
C ARG A 12 3.82 -6.16 -1.42
N LEU A 13 3.61 -4.92 -1.85
CA LEU A 13 2.94 -3.90 -1.03
C LEU A 13 1.55 -4.39 -0.58
N ARG A 14 0.76 -4.95 -1.51
CA ARG A 14 -0.55 -5.53 -1.17
C ARG A 14 -0.43 -6.71 -0.21
N TYR A 15 0.55 -7.59 -0.40
CA TYR A 15 0.79 -8.73 0.48
C TYR A 15 1.14 -8.29 1.91
N TYR A 16 2.04 -7.31 2.06
CA TYR A 16 2.40 -6.78 3.38
C TYR A 16 1.23 -6.07 4.04
N GLN A 17 0.42 -5.32 3.29
CA GLN A 17 -0.81 -4.71 3.80
C GLN A 17 -1.75 -5.74 4.39
N GLY A 18 -2.12 -6.76 3.61
CA GLY A 18 -3.03 -7.79 4.09
C GLY A 18 -2.45 -8.59 5.27
N SER A 19 -1.14 -8.78 5.32
CA SER A 19 -0.49 -9.45 6.46
C SER A 19 -0.59 -8.60 7.74
N ILE A 20 -0.35 -7.28 7.64
CA ILE A 20 -0.53 -6.35 8.76
C ILE A 20 -1.99 -6.32 9.21
N ASP A 21 -2.93 -6.28 8.27
CA ASP A 21 -4.36 -6.28 8.58
C ASP A 21 -4.76 -7.56 9.35
N LEU A 22 -4.25 -8.72 8.94
CA LEU A 22 -4.49 -9.99 9.64
C LEU A 22 -3.83 -10.06 11.03
N ASP A 23 -2.67 -9.43 11.20
CA ASP A 23 -1.99 -9.34 12.50
C ASP A 23 -2.72 -8.38 13.46
N LEU A 24 -3.42 -7.37 12.92
CA LEU A 24 -4.14 -6.35 13.70
C LEU A 24 -5.51 -6.81 14.19
N ILE A 25 -6.22 -7.62 13.41
CA ILE A 25 -7.59 -8.06 13.75
C ILE A 25 -7.73 -9.58 13.70
N SER A 26 -8.22 -10.14 14.79
CA SER A 26 -8.55 -11.56 14.87
C SER A 26 -9.95 -11.85 14.30
N LYS A 27 -10.20 -13.12 13.97
CA LYS A 27 -11.50 -13.57 13.45
C LYS A 27 -12.63 -13.18 14.41
N GLY A 28 -13.62 -12.43 13.90
CA GLY A 28 -14.80 -11.98 14.66
C GLY A 28 -14.62 -10.62 15.33
N GLU A 29 -13.46 -9.97 15.18
CA GLU A 29 -13.28 -8.60 15.61
C GLU A 29 -13.89 -7.59 14.64
N ASP A 30 -14.18 -6.40 15.17
CA ASP A 30 -14.77 -5.31 14.42
C ASP A 30 -13.73 -4.63 13.52
N TYR A 31 -14.07 -4.41 12.24
CA TYR A 31 -13.21 -3.72 11.28
C TYR A 31 -12.87 -2.28 11.66
N ARG A 32 -13.63 -1.65 12.58
CA ARG A 32 -13.29 -0.35 13.16
C ARG A 32 -11.99 -0.37 13.97
N LYS A 33 -11.49 -1.56 14.35
CA LYS A 33 -10.20 -1.75 15.01
C LYS A 33 -9.01 -1.76 14.04
N LEU A 34 -9.23 -1.81 12.72
CA LEU A 34 -8.15 -1.68 11.75
C LEU A 34 -7.49 -0.33 11.94
N ALA A 35 -6.21 -0.36 12.32
CA ALA A 35 -5.41 0.84 12.46
C ALA A 35 -5.05 1.39 11.07
N LYS A 36 -4.87 2.71 11.01
CA LYS A 36 -4.28 3.39 9.86
C LYS A 36 -2.96 2.72 9.47
N SER A 37 -2.85 2.30 8.21
CA SER A 37 -1.70 1.54 7.76
C SER A 37 -0.87 2.32 6.74
N TYR A 38 0.44 2.32 6.97
CA TYR A 38 1.42 2.97 6.10
C TYR A 38 2.49 1.97 5.71
N ILE A 39 2.62 1.71 4.41
CA ILE A 39 3.71 0.87 3.90
C ILE A 39 4.64 1.73 3.07
N ILE A 40 5.86 1.89 3.56
CA ILE A 40 6.91 2.67 2.91
C ILE A 40 7.93 1.70 2.33
N PHE A 41 8.09 1.73 1.02
CA PHE A 41 9.13 1.00 0.33
C PHE A 41 10.25 1.94 -0.08
N ILE A 42 11.45 1.78 0.47
CA ILE A 42 12.59 2.62 0.11
C ILE A 42 13.26 2.04 -1.14
N CYS A 43 13.18 2.79 -2.26
CA CYS A 43 13.83 2.44 -3.52
C CYS A 43 15.06 3.32 -3.76
N THR A 44 16.13 2.74 -4.28
CA THR A 44 17.31 3.49 -4.78
C THR A 44 17.19 3.84 -6.28
N PHE A 45 16.00 3.68 -6.84
CA PHE A 45 15.68 3.82 -8.26
C PHE A 45 14.26 4.38 -8.39
N ASP A 46 13.98 5.04 -9.50
CA ASP A 46 12.61 5.47 -9.84
C ASP A 46 11.83 4.26 -10.38
N LEU A 47 10.72 3.91 -9.72
CA LEU A 47 9.89 2.76 -10.13
C LEU A 47 9.08 3.02 -11.41
N PHE A 48 8.72 4.27 -11.67
CA PHE A 48 7.80 4.64 -12.76
C PHE A 48 8.44 5.52 -13.83
N ASP A 49 9.74 5.77 -13.72
CA ASP A 49 10.53 6.61 -14.62
C ASP A 49 9.86 7.99 -14.85
N LYS A 50 9.32 8.60 -13.78
CA LYS A 50 8.71 9.95 -13.82
C LYS A 50 9.59 11.04 -13.20
N GLY A 51 10.84 10.71 -12.85
CA GLY A 51 11.78 11.60 -12.19
C GLY A 51 11.40 11.96 -10.76
N ARG A 52 10.57 11.15 -10.08
CA ARG A 52 10.14 11.44 -8.70
C ARG A 52 10.87 10.54 -7.72
N HIS A 53 11.21 11.10 -6.56
CA HIS A 53 11.79 10.40 -5.42
C HIS A 53 10.73 9.84 -4.46
N LYS A 54 9.45 10.11 -4.73
CA LYS A 54 8.32 9.69 -3.89
C LYS A 54 7.04 9.54 -4.71
N TYR A 55 6.36 8.41 -4.53
CA TYR A 55 5.03 8.14 -5.05
C TYR A 55 4.12 7.72 -3.89
N THR A 56 3.04 8.46 -3.68
CA THR A 56 2.01 8.12 -2.70
C THR A 56 0.79 7.56 -3.42
N PHE A 57 0.31 6.41 -2.97
CA PHE A 57 -0.86 5.73 -3.51
C PHE A 57 -1.93 5.56 -2.44
N GLN A 58 -3.17 5.80 -2.85
CA GLN A 58 -4.40 5.60 -2.09
C GLN A 58 -5.47 5.00 -3.01
N ASN A 59 -6.50 4.41 -2.42
CA ASN A 59 -7.62 3.89 -3.20
C ASN A 59 -8.53 5.05 -3.64
N VAL A 60 -8.72 5.19 -4.95
CA VAL A 60 -9.56 6.21 -5.59
C VAL A 60 -10.62 5.53 -6.46
N CYS A 61 -11.78 6.17 -6.62
CA CYS A 61 -12.80 5.71 -7.55
C CYS A 61 -12.32 5.94 -8.99
N LEU A 62 -12.48 4.94 -9.86
CA LEU A 62 -12.00 5.01 -11.24
C LEU A 62 -12.95 5.81 -12.14
N GLU A 63 -14.22 5.83 -11.79
CA GLU A 63 -15.29 6.58 -12.45
C GLU A 63 -15.25 8.07 -12.10
N ASP A 64 -14.84 8.38 -10.86
CA ASP A 64 -14.67 9.74 -10.34
C ASP A 64 -13.43 9.84 -9.45
N ASN A 65 -12.33 10.33 -10.04
CA ASN A 65 -11.04 10.48 -9.36
C ASN A 65 -11.05 11.52 -8.22
N SER A 66 -12.13 12.29 -8.03
CA SER A 66 -12.29 13.18 -6.88
C SER A 66 -12.66 12.42 -5.61
N ILE A 67 -13.19 11.20 -5.74
CA ILE A 67 -13.63 10.36 -4.62
C ILE A 67 -12.49 9.45 -4.17
N ILE A 68 -12.11 9.58 -2.91
CA ILE A 68 -11.11 8.74 -2.24
C ILE A 68 -11.86 7.75 -1.34
N LEU A 69 -11.55 6.45 -1.45
CA LEU A 69 -12.21 5.40 -0.65
C LEU A 69 -12.01 5.59 0.86
N ASN A 70 -10.93 6.26 1.25
CA ASN A 70 -10.57 6.60 2.62
C ASN A 70 -10.60 5.40 3.57
N ASP A 71 -10.08 4.25 3.10
CA ASP A 71 -9.87 3.02 3.88
C ASP A 71 -8.64 3.09 4.79
N GLU A 72 -8.08 4.29 4.98
CA GLU A 72 -6.93 4.59 5.82
C GLU A 72 -5.64 3.80 5.49
N ALA A 73 -5.58 3.18 4.31
CA ALA A 73 -4.43 2.42 3.83
C ALA A 73 -3.62 3.22 2.81
N GLN A 74 -2.39 3.61 3.17
CA GLN A 74 -1.50 4.38 2.31
C GLN A 74 -0.22 3.60 1.96
N LYS A 75 0.18 3.70 0.69
CA LYS A 75 1.40 3.06 0.17
C LYS A 75 2.32 4.14 -0.37
N ILE A 76 3.57 4.12 0.06
CA ILE A 76 4.60 5.08 -0.33
C ILE A 76 5.76 4.30 -0.92
N ILE A 77 6.23 4.73 -2.09
CA ILE A 77 7.39 4.16 -2.81
C ILE A 77 8.38 5.28 -3.10
#